data_AF-A0A259IWD6-F1
#
_entry.id   AF-A0A259IWD6-F1
#
_cell.length_a   1.000
_cell.length_b   1.000
_cell.length_c   1.000
_cell.angle_alpha   90.00
_cell.angle_beta   90.00
_cell.angle_gamma   90.00
#
_symmetry.space_group_name_H-M   'P 1'
#
loop_
_entity.id
_entity.type
_entity.pdbx_description
1 polymer ?
#
loop_
_entity_poly.entity_id
_entity_poly.type
_entity_poly.pdbx_seq_one_letter_code
_entity_poly.pdbx_strand_id
1 'polypeptide(L)' 'MPRYLEDFRAGEMWESGSVVIREEEMVAYARANDPQPFHVDPDAAARGPFGGLIASGWQVAAP' A
#
# COMPACT_ATOMS: atom_id res chain seq x y z
N MET A 1 15.77 1.45 -21.05
CA MET A 1 16.00 2.68 -21.84
C MET A 1 15.07 3.76 -21.32
N PRO A 2 15.53 4.99 -21.14
CA PRO A 2 14.62 6.09 -20.83
C PRO A 2 13.62 6.26 -21.99
N ARG A 3 12.37 6.58 -21.65
CA ARG A 3 11.36 7.04 -22.60
C ARG A 3 11.29 8.55 -22.55
N TYR A 4 11.03 9.17 -23.68
CA TYR A 4 10.77 10.60 -23.82
C TYR A 4 9.29 10.84 -24.06
N LEU A 5 8.86 12.11 -24.04
CA LEU A 5 7.45 12.48 -24.16
C LEU A 5 6.81 11.92 -25.45
N GLU A 6 7.58 11.91 -26.53
CA GLU A 6 7.19 11.49 -27.88
C GLU A 6 6.97 9.98 -27.98
N ASP A 7 7.47 9.20 -27.02
CA ASP A 7 7.30 7.75 -27.01
C ASP A 7 5.90 7.34 -26.51
N PHE A 8 5.18 8.24 -25.83
CA PHE A 8 3.88 7.94 -25.22
C PHE A 8 2.71 8.19 -26.16
N ARG A 9 1.67 7.38 -26.06
CA ARG A 9 0.43 7.55 -26.85
C ARG A 9 -0.80 7.64 -25.94
N ALA A 10 -1.76 8.48 -26.31
CA ALA A 10 -3.03 8.56 -25.59
C ALA A 10 -3.74 7.20 -25.61
N GLY A 11 -4.16 6.71 -24.44
CA GLY A 11 -4.78 5.40 -24.27
C GLY A 11 -3.78 4.24 -24.15
N GLU A 12 -2.47 4.49 -24.12
CA GLU A 12 -1.49 3.46 -23.81
C GLU A 12 -1.72 2.91 -22.39
N MET A 13 -1.69 1.59 -22.25
CA MET A 13 -1.85 0.89 -20.98
C MET A 13 -0.62 0.03 -20.72
N TRP A 14 -0.23 -0.09 -19.46
CA TRP A 14 0.79 -1.01 -19.01
C TRP A 14 0.32 -1.77 -17.80
N GLU A 15 0.83 -2.99 -17.67
CA GLU A 15 0.64 -3.82 -16.49
C GLU A 15 1.92 -3.76 -15.65
N SER A 16 1.78 -3.38 -14.39
CA SER A 16 2.89 -3.46 -13.44
C SER A 16 3.09 -4.90 -12.99
N GLY A 17 4.27 -5.18 -12.42
CA GLY A 17 4.43 -6.40 -11.64
C GLY A 17 3.52 -6.42 -10.41
N SER A 18 3.37 -7.59 -9.82
CA SER A 18 2.71 -7.75 -8.52
C SER A 18 3.74 -7.73 -7.39
N VAL A 19 3.36 -7.16 -6.24
CA VAL A 19 4.14 -7.17 -5.01
C VAL A 19 3.28 -7.78 -3.90
N VAL A 20 3.90 -8.62 -3.08
CA VAL A 20 3.25 -9.19 -1.88
C VAL A 20 3.70 -8.37 -0.69
N ILE A 21 2.77 -7.68 -0.04
CA ILE A 21 3.03 -6.98 1.23
C ILE A 21 2.63 -7.92 2.36
N ARG A 22 3.58 -8.24 3.24
CA ARG A 22 3.35 -9.07 4.43
C ARG A 22 2.85 -8.22 5.60
N GLU A 23 2.18 -8.85 6.55
CA GLU A 23 1.63 -8.18 7.73
C GLU A 23 2.70 -7.42 8.52
N GLU A 24 3.90 -8.00 8.66
CA GLU A 24 5.00 -7.37 9.38
C GLU A 24 5.47 -6.09 8.69
N GLU A 25 5.48 -6.09 7.35
CA GLU A 25 5.82 -4.92 6.54
C GLU A 25 4.72 -3.85 6.63
N MET A 26 3.44 -4.26 6.65
CA MET A 26 2.31 -3.35 6.88
C MET A 26 2.44 -2.64 8.21
N VAL A 27 2.65 -3.40 9.29
CA VAL A 27 2.74 -2.87 10.65
C VAL A 27 4.00 -2.01 10.81
N ALA A 28 5.13 -2.41 10.24
CA ALA A 28 6.37 -1.64 10.30
C ALA A 28 6.23 -0.29 9.60
N TYR A 29 5.67 -0.28 8.38
CA TYR A 29 5.40 0.96 7.64
C TYR A 29 4.43 1.86 8.41
N ALA A 30 3.32 1.31 8.88
CA ALA A 30 2.29 2.08 9.59
C ALA A 30 2.82 2.69 10.89
N ARG A 31 3.65 1.98 11.66
CA ARG A 31 4.27 2.54 12.87
C ARG A 31 5.13 3.77 12.58
N ALA A 32 5.79 3.81 11.43
CA ALA A 32 6.65 4.93 11.04
C ALA A 32 5.89 6.09 10.38
N ASN A 33 4.80 5.81 9.65
CA ASN A 33 4.21 6.78 8.73
C ASN A 33 2.72 7.06 8.99
N ASP A 34 1.95 6.08 9.49
CA ASP A 34 0.49 6.16 9.61
C ASP A 34 -0.03 5.28 10.77
N PRO A 35 0.22 5.67 12.04
CA PRO A 35 0.05 4.79 13.20
C PRO A 35 -1.40 4.75 13.70
N GLN A 36 -2.37 4.65 12.81
CA GLN A 36 -3.77 4.43 13.21
C GLN A 36 -3.95 3.02 13.77
N PRO A 37 -4.82 2.81 14.79
CA PRO A 37 -4.93 1.51 15.48
C PRO A 37 -5.16 0.31 14.56
N PHE A 38 -5.99 0.47 13.52
CA PHE A 38 -6.29 -0.59 12.55
C PHE A 38 -5.14 -0.91 11.57
N HIS A 39 -3.99 -0.24 11.69
CA HIS A 39 -2.76 -0.54 10.96
C HIS A 39 -1.64 -1.15 11.82
N VAL A 40 -1.74 -1.07 13.15
CA VAL A 40 -0.60 -1.41 14.04
C VAL A 40 -0.93 -2.32 15.21
N ASP A 41 -2.21 -2.49 15.55
CA ASP A 41 -2.69 -3.26 16.69
C ASP A 41 -3.80 -4.24 16.24
N PRO A 42 -3.50 -5.55 16.16
CA PRO A 42 -4.47 -6.57 15.75
C PRO A 42 -5.74 -6.59 16.61
N ASP A 43 -5.62 -6.37 17.92
CA ASP A 43 -6.75 -6.43 18.85
C ASP A 43 -7.66 -5.22 18.65
N ALA A 44 -7.09 -4.04 18.49
CA ALA A 44 -7.85 -2.83 18.17
C ALA A 44 -8.48 -2.93 16.78
N ALA A 45 -7.76 -3.46 15.80
CA ALA A 45 -8.22 -3.64 14.43
C ALA A 45 -9.41 -4.61 14.33
N ALA A 46 -9.36 -5.72 15.09
CA ALA A 46 -10.44 -6.72 15.15
C ALA A 46 -11.76 -6.16 15.69
N ARG A 47 -11.70 -5.18 16.60
CA ARG A 47 -12.88 -4.46 17.13
C ARG A 47 -13.30 -3.27 16.27
N GLY A 48 -12.51 -2.96 15.24
CA GLY A 48 -12.70 -1.83 14.35
C GLY A 48 -13.60 -2.14 13.16
N PRO A 49 -13.84 -1.14 12.30
CA PRO A 49 -14.76 -1.25 11.17
C PRO A 49 -14.30 -2.25 10.09
N PHE A 50 -13.01 -2.60 10.07
CA PHE A 50 -12.43 -3.51 9.08
C PHE A 50 -12.33 -4.96 9.56
N GLY A 51 -12.55 -5.23 10.86
CA GLY A 51 -12.53 -6.58 11.43
C GLY A 51 -11.15 -7.25 11.48
N GLY A 52 -10.07 -6.51 11.24
CA GLY A 52 -8.69 -7.00 11.23
C GLY A 52 -7.73 -5.92 10.75
N LEU A 53 -6.43 -6.23 10.74
CA LEU A 53 -5.41 -5.33 10.22
C LEU A 53 -5.63 -5.07 8.73
N ILE A 54 -5.42 -3.83 8.32
CA ILE A 54 -5.37 -3.42 6.92
C ILE A 54 -4.11 -2.60 6.66
N ALA A 55 -3.59 -2.61 5.44
CA ALA A 55 -2.45 -1.79 5.06
C ALA A 55 -2.84 -0.30 5.06
N SER A 56 -1.88 0.58 5.34
CA SER A 56 -2.09 2.02 5.11
C SER A 56 -2.21 2.26 3.60
N GLY A 57 -3.16 3.12 3.20
CA GLY A 57 -3.30 3.54 1.81
C GLY A 57 -2.04 4.21 1.26
N TRP A 58 -1.24 4.85 2.11
CA TRP A 58 0.03 5.47 1.72
C TRP A 58 1.09 4.45 1.31
N GLN A 59 1.09 3.27 1.94
CA GLN A 59 1.97 2.16 1.55
C GLN A 59 1.62 1.61 0.17
N VAL A 60 0.33 1.60 -0.18
CA VAL A 60 -0.15 1.10 -1.48
C VAL A 60 0.07 2.14 -2.59
N ALA A 61 -0.03 3.44 -2.27
CA ALA A 61 0.18 4.51 -3.24
C ALA A 61 1.66 4.75 -3.57
N ALA A 62 2.57 4.43 -2.65
CA ALA A 62 4.01 4.55 -2.80
C ALA A 62 4.71 3.19 -2.67
N PRO A 63 4.40 2.21 -3.55
CA PRO A 63 5.02 0.88 -3.50
C PRO A 63 6.52 0.93 -3.81
#